data_AF-A0A533VZP0-F1
#
_entry.id   AF-A0A533VZP0-F1
#
_cell.length_a   1.000
_cell.length_b   1.000
_cell.length_c   1.000
_cell.angle_alpha   90.00
_cell.angle_beta   90.00
_cell.angle_gamma   90.00
#
_symmetry.space_group_name_H-M   'P 1'
#
loop_
_entity.id
_entity.type
_entity.pdbx_description
1 polymer ?
#
loop_
_entity_poly.entity_id
_entity_poly.type
_entity_poly.pdbx_seq_one_letter_code
_entity_poly.pdbx_strand_id
1 'polypeptide(L)'
;MSVDVHVHPWTRSFILKNGPIVKACRFFNVDTTLLPKSIGQLLEEMDESGVEKAVILGQDTHATPNPGFRNYSIRNDDLAEIAAKGKGRL
;
A
#
# COMPACT_ATOMS: atom_id res chain seq x y z
N MET A 1 -17.69 -0.80 11.77
CA MET A 1 -16.30 -0.67 12.25
C MET A 1 -15.52 -1.86 11.72
N SER A 2 -14.61 -1.63 10.78
CA SER A 2 -13.79 -2.66 10.15
C SER A 2 -12.31 -2.38 10.36
N VAL A 3 -11.52 -3.46 10.46
CA VAL A 3 -10.06 -3.42 10.40
C VAL A 3 -9.66 -4.10 9.10
N ASP A 4 -8.90 -3.40 8.27
CA ASP A 4 -8.28 -4.01 7.09
C ASP A 4 -6.96 -4.67 7.50
N VAL A 5 -6.89 -5.99 7.37
CA VAL A 5 -5.75 -6.78 7.90
C VAL A 5 -4.71 -7.11 6.83
N HIS A 6 -4.91 -6.69 5.58
CA HIS A 6 -3.93 -6.90 4.51
C HIS A 6 -3.88 -5.68 3.60
N VAL A 7 -3.05 -4.71 3.99
CA VAL A 7 -2.88 -3.47 3.25
C VAL A 7 -1.43 -3.34 2.81
N HIS A 8 -1.16 -3.22 1.51
CA HIS A 8 0.14 -2.69 1.07
C HIS A 8 0.12 -1.15 1.16
N PRO A 9 1.25 -0.44 1.20
CA PRO A 9 1.23 1.02 1.16
C PRO A 9 0.46 1.57 -0.05
N TRP A 10 -0.64 2.29 0.17
CA TRP A 10 -1.57 2.69 -0.89
C TRP A 10 -1.29 4.03 -1.54
N THR A 11 -0.26 4.77 -1.13
CA THR A 11 -0.03 6.04 -1.81
C THR A 11 0.37 5.79 -3.25
N ARG A 12 -0.12 6.66 -4.15
CA ARG A 12 0.16 6.59 -5.59
C ARG A 12 1.65 6.49 -5.88
N SER A 13 2.49 7.20 -5.12
CA SER A 13 3.94 7.18 -5.30
C SER A 13 4.57 5.82 -4.94
N PHE A 14 4.03 5.11 -3.94
CA PHE A 14 4.46 3.75 -3.61
C PHE A 14 3.99 2.75 -4.66
N ILE A 15 2.70 2.77 -5.00
CA ILE A 15 2.12 1.83 -5.95
C ILE A 15 2.82 1.91 -7.30
N LEU A 16 3.00 3.11 -7.87
CA LEU A 16 3.61 3.27 -9.20
C LEU A 16 5.08 2.86 -9.28
N LYS A 17 5.79 2.79 -8.16
CA LYS A 17 7.18 2.30 -8.09
C LYS A 17 7.28 0.79 -7.92
N ASN A 18 6.18 0.10 -7.66
CA ASN A 18 6.16 -1.34 -7.38
C ASN A 18 5.46 -2.11 -8.52
N GLY A 19 6.25 -2.71 -9.41
CA GLY A 19 5.76 -3.42 -10.60
C GLY A 19 4.71 -4.52 -10.32
N PRO A 20 4.93 -5.40 -9.33
CA PRO A 20 3.93 -6.38 -8.89
C PRO A 20 2.59 -5.74 -8.49
N ILE A 21 2.62 -4.67 -7.69
CA ILE A 21 1.41 -3.99 -7.23
C ILE A 21 0.72 -3.27 -8.39
N VAL A 22 1.46 -2.59 -9.28
CA VAL A 22 0.87 -2.00 -10.51
C VAL A 22 0.16 -3.05 -11.36
N LYS A 23 0.75 -4.25 -11.50
CA LYS A 23 0.11 -5.35 -12.22
C LYS A 23 -1.16 -5.81 -11.52
N ALA A 24 -1.18 -5.89 -10.19
CA ALA A 24 -2.37 -6.19 -9.41
C ALA A 24 -3.47 -5.13 -9.61
N CYS A 25 -3.13 -3.83 -9.56
CA CYS A 25 -4.08 -2.75 -9.84
C CYS A 25 -4.76 -2.92 -11.21
N ARG A 26 -4.00 -3.26 -12.26
CA ARG A 26 -4.55 -3.52 -13.59
C ARG A 26 -5.49 -4.72 -13.60
N PHE A 27 -5.14 -5.79 -12.87
CA PHE A 27 -5.98 -6.99 -12.77
C PHE A 27 -7.33 -6.70 -12.10
N PHE A 28 -7.34 -5.83 -11.09
CA PHE A 28 -8.55 -5.42 -10.38
C PHE A 28 -9.25 -4.19 -10.99
N ASN A 29 -8.83 -3.72 -12.17
CA ASN A 29 -9.35 -2.51 -12.82
C ASN A 29 -9.32 -1.26 -11.92
N VAL A 30 -8.32 -1.15 -11.05
CA VAL A 30 -8.11 0.02 -10.19
C VAL A 30 -7.61 1.18 -11.04
N ASP A 31 -8.31 2.32 -10.98
CA ASP A 31 -7.83 3.56 -11.56
C ASP A 31 -6.70 4.14 -10.72
N THR A 32 -5.47 3.95 -11.19
CA THR A 32 -4.26 4.43 -10.51
C THR A 32 -4.17 5.96 -10.37
N THR A 33 -5.01 6.73 -11.07
CA THR A 33 -5.08 8.19 -10.95
C THR A 33 -5.86 8.64 -9.72
N LEU A 34 -6.76 7.78 -9.22
CA LEU A 34 -7.58 8.01 -8.03
C LEU A 34 -6.90 7.58 -6.74
N LEU A 35 -5.75 6.89 -6.82
CA LEU A 35 -5.00 6.47 -5.65
C LEU A 35 -4.60 7.65 -4.75
N PRO A 36 -4.59 7.47 -3.42
CA PRO A 36 -4.29 8.53 -2.49
C PRO A 36 -2.88 9.08 -2.73
N LYS A 37 -2.73 10.40 -2.80
CA LYS A 37 -1.45 11.05 -3.10
C LYS A 37 -0.58 11.22 -1.85
N SER A 38 -1.16 11.09 -0.67
CA SER A 38 -0.51 11.27 0.62
C SER A 38 -1.12 10.36 1.68
N ILE A 39 -0.45 10.21 2.83
CA ILE A 39 -0.99 9.50 3.99
C ILE A 39 -2.22 10.22 4.56
N GLY A 40 -2.27 11.55 4.50
CA GLY A 40 -3.47 12.31 4.91
C GLY A 40 -4.70 11.93 4.10
N GLN A 41 -4.57 11.93 2.77
CA GLN A 41 -5.65 11.51 1.87
C GLN A 41 -6.04 10.04 2.06
N LEU A 42 -5.06 9.16 2.32
CA LEU A 42 -5.35 7.76 2.64
C LEU A 42 -6.22 7.64 3.90
N LEU A 43 -5.92 8.40 4.95
CA LEU A 43 -6.72 8.40 6.18
C LEU A 43 -8.13 8.95 5.98
N GLU A 44 -8.29 9.95 5.11
CA GLU A 44 -9.61 10.48 4.70
C GLU A 44 -10.43 9.41 3.96
N GLU A 45 -9.83 8.72 2.98
CA GLU A 45 -10.48 7.63 2.25
C GLU A 45 -10.86 6.44 3.18
N MET A 46 -10.03 6.16 4.19
CA MET A 46 -10.36 5.19 5.24
C MET A 46 -11.59 5.62 6.07
N ASP A 47 -11.70 6.90 6.41
CA ASP A 47 -12.85 7.45 7.14
C ASP A 47 -14.14 7.36 6.31
N GLU A 48 -14.08 7.75 5.03
CA GLU A 48 -15.19 7.64 4.09
C GLU A 48 -15.65 6.18 3.89
N SER A 49 -14.70 5.24 3.96
CA SER A 49 -14.96 3.80 3.83
C SER A 49 -15.33 3.11 5.15
N GLY A 50 -15.35 3.84 6.28
CA GLY A 50 -15.65 3.27 7.60
C GLY A 50 -14.58 2.31 8.14
N VAL A 51 -13.34 2.41 7.64
CA VAL A 51 -12.18 1.61 8.05
C VAL A 51 -11.48 2.32 9.20
N GLU A 52 -11.48 1.70 10.38
CA GLU A 52 -10.91 2.30 11.58
C GLU A 52 -9.38 2.20 11.56
N LYS A 53 -8.86 1.02 11.20
CA LYS A 53 -7.43 0.68 11.19
C LYS A 53 -7.09 -0.17 9.98
N ALA A 54 -5.86 -0.03 9.51
CA ALA A 54 -5.27 -0.84 8.46
C ALA A 54 -3.93 -1.42 8.94
N VAL A 55 -3.69 -2.70 8.66
CA VAL A 55 -2.40 -3.35 8.92
C VAL A 55 -1.56 -3.28 7.66
N ILE A 56 -0.51 -2.47 7.69
CA ILE A 56 0.38 -2.34 6.53
C ILE A 56 1.40 -3.48 6.49
N LEU A 57 1.45 -4.18 5.36
CA LEU A 57 2.35 -5.27 5.08
C LEU A 57 3.52 -4.82 4.20
N GLY A 58 4.71 -5.25 4.61
CA GLY A 58 5.89 -5.26 3.76
C GLY A 58 5.73 -6.21 2.59
N GLN A 59 6.69 -6.12 1.67
CA GLN A 59 6.77 -7.00 0.53
C GLN A 59 8.25 -7.24 0.25
N ASP A 60 8.62 -8.49 0.05
CA ASP A 60 9.94 -8.85 -0.48
C ASP A 60 9.71 -9.87 -1.60
N THR A 61 10.08 -9.49 -2.81
CA THR A 61 9.91 -10.32 -3.99
C THR A 61 11.18 -11.02 -4.44
N HIS A 62 12.27 -11.00 -3.67
CA HIS A 62 13.54 -11.62 -4.08
C HIS A 62 13.40 -13.13 -4.37
N ALA A 63 12.53 -13.81 -3.63
CA ALA A 63 12.25 -15.24 -3.82
C ALA A 63 11.28 -15.56 -4.97
N THR A 64 10.78 -14.55 -5.70
CA THR A 64 9.82 -14.77 -6.79
C THR A 64 10.47 -15.51 -7.97
N PRO A 65 9.75 -16.44 -8.63
CA PRO A 65 10.23 -17.07 -9.86
C PRO A 65 10.14 -16.16 -11.08
N ASN A 66 9.42 -15.02 -11.00
CA ASN A 66 9.29 -14.08 -12.10
C ASN A 66 10.48 -13.09 -12.14
N PRO A 67 11.39 -13.16 -13.13
CA PRO A 67 12.58 -12.30 -13.17
C PRO A 67 12.25 -10.81 -13.18
N GLY A 68 11.15 -10.42 -13.83
CA GLY A 68 10.72 -9.02 -13.91
C GLY A 68 10.24 -8.44 -12.59
N PHE A 69 10.02 -9.29 -11.58
CA PHE A 69 9.56 -8.89 -10.25
C PHE A 69 10.59 -9.09 -9.15
N ARG A 70 11.80 -9.59 -9.43
CA ARG A 70 12.73 -10.02 -8.38
C ARG A 70 13.29 -8.89 -7.49
N ASN A 71 13.18 -7.63 -7.91
CA ASN A 71 13.86 -6.50 -7.29
C ASN A 71 12.92 -5.49 -6.60
N TYR A 72 11.74 -5.93 -6.17
CA TYR A 72 10.79 -5.06 -5.46
C TYR A 72 10.77 -5.41 -3.98
N SER A 73 11.09 -4.42 -3.14
CA SER A 73 10.97 -4.56 -1.70
C SER A 73 10.30 -3.34 -1.09
N ILE A 74 9.52 -3.57 -0.05
CA ILE A 74 8.98 -2.59 0.87
C ILE A 74 9.58 -2.96 2.22
N ARG A 75 10.57 -2.17 2.65
CA ARG A 75 11.36 -2.50 3.84
C ARG A 75 10.62 -2.10 5.10
N ASN A 76 11.00 -2.73 6.21
CA ASN A 76 10.44 -2.40 7.53
C ASN A 76 10.63 -0.94 7.92
N ASP A 77 11.75 -0.31 7.51
CA ASP A 77 12.00 1.11 7.78
C ASP A 77 10.97 2.01 7.06
N ASP A 78 10.63 1.68 5.81
CA ASP A 78 9.61 2.40 5.04
C ASP A 78 8.23 2.25 5.71
N LEU A 79 7.91 1.04 6.17
CA LEU A 79 6.66 0.76 6.89
C LEU A 79 6.58 1.54 8.20
N ALA A 80 7.66 1.58 8.98
CA ALA A 80 7.72 2.31 10.23
C ALA A 80 7.52 3.82 10.02
N GLU A 81 8.09 4.39 8.95
CA GLU A 81 7.89 5.79 8.61
C GLU A 81 6.42 6.09 8.26
N ILE A 82 5.76 5.18 7.54
CA ILE A 82 4.34 5.31 7.19
C ILE A 82 3.45 5.19 8.44
N ALA A 83 3.69 4.18 9.27
CA ALA A 83 2.94 3.95 10.51
C ALA A 83 3.05 5.16 11.46
N ALA A 84 4.26 5.74 11.58
CA ALA A 84 4.48 6.94 12.39
C ALA A 84 3.62 8.14 11.92
N LYS A 85 3.32 8.23 10.63
CA LYS A 85 2.45 9.28 10.05
C LYS A 85 0.96 8.93 10.10
N GLY A 86 0.63 7.66 10.35
CA GLY A 86 -0.74 7.13 10.36
C GLY A 86 -1.54 7.42 11.63
N LYS A 87 -0.98 8.14 12.62
CA LYS A 87 -1.65 8.51 13.88
C LYS A 87 -2.24 7.30 14.65
N GLY A 88 -1.56 6.15 14.58
CA GLY A 88 -2.00 4.90 15.23
C GLY A 88 -3.11 4.13 14.50
N ARG A 89 -3.43 4.53 13.26
CA ARG A 89 -4.40 3.85 12.39
C ARG A 89 -3.78 2.96 11.33
N LEU A 90 -2.47 3.07 11.11
CA LEU A 90 -1.67 2.36 10.11
C LEU A 90 -0.53 1.59 10.79
#